data_AF-A0A7S3HGR5-F1
#
_entry.id   AF-A0A7S3HGR5-F1
#
_cell.length_a   1.000
_cell.length_b   1.000
_cell.length_c   1.000
_cell.angle_alpha   90.00
_cell.angle_beta   90.00
_cell.angle_gamma   90.00
#
_symmetry.space_group_name_H-M   'P 1'
#
loop_
_entity.id
_entity.type
_entity.pdbx_description
1 polymer ?
#
loop_
_entity_poly.entity_id
_entity_poly.type
_entity_poly.pdbx_seq_one_letter_code
_entity_poly.pdbx_strand_id
1 'polypeptide(L)'
;GQLRLQREAEEAAVAAAAAAVQGIHIEVLPEQLRALVVIGSRDGRAVHLELSFPPQYPHRPPRVQQLAPNAPLPCWRYEGSSVTLPRLSDRSWSPAMGLADIVRDLVQGPPEGLRAEDQAP
;
A
#
# COMPACT_ATOMS: atom_id res chain seq x y z
N GLY A 1 16.55 8.14 5.47
CA GLY A 1 15.39 7.26 5.66
C GLY A 1 14.30 7.90 6.49
N GLN A 2 14.48 8.01 7.81
CA GLN A 2 13.39 8.29 8.76
C GLN A 2 12.67 9.62 8.57
N LEU A 3 13.39 10.76 8.53
CA LEU A 3 12.78 12.08 8.31
C LEU A 3 12.04 12.18 6.98
N ARG A 4 12.55 11.50 5.94
CA ARG A 4 11.89 11.40 4.63
C ARG A 4 10.59 10.62 4.72
N LEU A 5 10.61 9.47 5.39
CA LEU A 5 9.43 8.62 5.58
C LEU A 5 8.33 9.31 6.39
N GLN A 6 8.69 10.07 7.43
CA GLN A 6 7.74 10.82 8.23
C GLN A 6 7.04 11.92 7.42
N ARG A 7 7.80 12.69 6.64
CA ARG A 7 7.24 13.69 5.74
C ARG A 7 6.31 13.06 4.69
N GLU A 8 6.71 11.93 4.11
CA GLU A 8 5.86 11.21 3.16
C GLU A 8 4.57 10.67 3.79
N ALA A 9 4.58 10.33 5.08
CA ALA A 9 3.38 9.94 5.82
C ALA A 9 2.35 11.07 5.84
N GLU A 10 2.80 12.27 6.19
CA GLU A 10 1.97 13.47 6.24
C GLU A 10 1.42 13.82 4.85
N GLU A 11 2.28 13.80 3.83
CA GLU A 11 1.88 14.06 2.44
C GLU A 11 0.87 13.01 1.93
N ALA A 12 1.06 11.72 2.26
CA ALA A 12 0.14 10.65 1.87
C ALA A 12 -1.22 10.76 2.57
N ALA A 13 -1.24 11.12 3.86
CA ALA A 13 -2.48 11.34 4.59
C ALA A 13 -3.27 12.52 4.01
N VAL A 14 -2.59 13.63 3.70
CA VAL A 14 -3.21 14.79 3.02
C VAL A 14 -3.75 14.41 1.64
N ALA A 15 -2.98 13.66 0.85
CA ALA A 15 -3.41 13.22 -0.47
C ALA A 15 -4.62 12.26 -0.40
N ALA A 16 -4.64 11.31 0.54
CA ALA A 16 -5.75 10.39 0.76
C ALA A 16 -7.04 11.14 1.15
N ALA A 17 -6.92 12.13 2.04
CA ALA A 17 -8.03 13.01 2.43
C ALA A 17 -8.54 13.85 1.24
N ALA A 18 -7.63 14.44 0.46
CA ALA A 18 -7.98 15.25 -0.71
C ALA A 18 -8.63 14.45 -1.85
N ALA A 19 -8.22 13.19 -2.03
CA ALA A 19 -8.80 12.28 -3.02
C ALA A 19 -10.17 11.72 -2.61
N ALA A 20 -10.71 12.14 -1.46
CA ALA A 20 -11.95 11.64 -0.87
C ALA A 20 -12.02 10.11 -0.77
N VAL A 21 -10.86 9.44 -0.68
CA VAL A 21 -10.80 7.99 -0.53
C VAL A 21 -11.09 7.67 0.93
N GLN A 22 -12.36 7.42 1.21
CA GLN A 22 -12.80 7.03 2.54
C GLN A 22 -12.19 5.68 2.91
N GLY A 23 -11.69 5.56 4.15
CA GLY A 23 -11.21 4.31 4.70
C GLY A 23 -9.72 4.04 4.53
N ILE A 24 -8.92 4.99 4.02
CA ILE A 24 -7.45 4.86 4.08
C ILE A 24 -6.94 5.33 5.43
N HIS A 25 -6.23 4.45 6.14
CA HIS A 25 -5.46 4.78 7.33
C HIS A 25 -4.00 4.43 7.11
N ILE A 26 -3.10 5.36 7.41
CA ILE A 26 -1.65 5.20 7.24
C ILE A 26 -1.00 5.43 8.59
N GLU A 27 -0.30 4.43 9.09
CA GLU A 27 0.50 4.51 10.31
C GLU A 27 1.96 4.25 9.95
N VAL A 28 2.85 5.18 10.31
CA VAL A 28 4.27 5.03 10.03
C VAL A 28 5.01 4.73 11.32
N LEU A 29 5.95 3.78 11.24
CA LEU A 29 6.84 3.36 12.31
C LEU A 29 8.28 3.70 11.88
N PRO A 30 8.74 4.96 12.06
CA PRO A 30 10.01 5.42 11.51
C PRO A 30 11.21 4.66 12.08
N GLU A 31 11.19 4.28 13.36
CA GLU A 31 12.30 3.52 13.96
C GLU A 31 12.48 2.15 13.31
N GLN A 32 11.40 1.57 12.78
CA GLN A 32 11.40 0.25 12.16
C GLN A 32 11.53 0.32 10.64
N LEU A 33 11.54 1.52 10.04
CA LEU A 33 11.44 1.70 8.59
C LEU A 33 10.25 0.93 8.02
N ARG A 34 9.08 1.06 8.66
CA ARG A 34 7.83 0.38 8.27
C ARG A 34 6.68 1.38 8.19
N ALA A 35 5.70 1.07 7.34
CA ALA A 35 4.40 1.73 7.36
C ALA A 35 3.30 0.68 7.24
N LEU A 36 2.22 0.86 7.99
CA LEU A 36 1.00 0.09 7.90
C LEU A 36 -0.03 0.91 7.13
N VAL A 37 -0.60 0.32 6.10
CA VAL A 37 -1.64 0.94 5.28
C VAL A 37 -2.88 0.07 5.38
N VAL A 38 -3.97 0.64 5.87
CA VAL A 38 -5.28 0.00 5.89
C VAL A 38 -6.14 0.67 4.85
N ILE A 39 -6.70 -0.12 3.94
CA ILE A 39 -7.62 0.35 2.89
C ILE A 39 -8.98 -0.28 3.17
N GLY A 40 -9.90 0.53 3.67
CA GLY A 40 -11.29 0.17 3.88
C GLY A 40 -12.11 0.24 2.58
N SER A 41 -13.04 -0.70 2.44
CA SER A 41 -14.10 -0.70 1.44
C SER A 41 -15.41 -0.21 2.07
N ARG A 42 -16.32 0.30 1.22
CA ARG A 42 -17.68 0.68 1.61
C ARG A 42 -18.49 -0.47 2.22
N ASP A 43 -18.13 -1.71 1.90
CA ASP A 43 -18.80 -2.92 2.40
C ASP A 43 -18.32 -3.34 3.81
N GLY A 44 -17.54 -2.49 4.49
CA GLY A 44 -16.99 -2.76 5.83
C GLY A 44 -15.81 -3.73 5.87
N ARG A 45 -15.33 -4.18 4.69
CA ARG A 45 -14.12 -5.00 4.56
C ARG A 45 -12.89 -4.10 4.51
N ALA A 46 -11.78 -4.53 5.09
CA ALA A 46 -10.53 -3.78 5.07
C ALA A 46 -9.37 -4.68 4.63
N VAL A 47 -8.44 -4.08 3.90
CA VAL A 47 -7.18 -4.70 3.50
C VAL A 47 -6.06 -4.06 4.31
N HIS A 48 -5.29 -4.88 5.01
CA HIS A 48 -4.16 -4.46 5.81
C HIS A 48 -2.88 -4.80 5.06
N LEU A 49 -2.08 -3.78 4.83
CA LEU A 49 -0.83 -3.85 4.11
C LEU A 49 0.29 -3.36 5.00
N GLU A 50 1.45 -3.98 4.85
CA GLU A 50 2.70 -3.50 5.39
C GLU A 50 3.61 -3.05 4.24
N LEU A 51 4.21 -1.88 4.40
CA LEU A 51 5.32 -1.41 3.59
C LEU A 51 6.59 -1.50 4.42
N SER A 52 7.51 -2.36 4.00
CA SER A 52 8.82 -2.51 4.63
C SER A 52 9.86 -1.76 3.79
N PHE A 53 10.48 -0.75 4.37
CA PHE A 53 11.45 0.11 3.68
C PHE A 53 12.88 -0.40 3.92
N PRO A 54 13.67 -0.61 2.86
CA PRO A 54 15.04 -1.08 3.04
C PRO A 54 15.93 0.02 3.68
N PRO A 55 17.06 -0.33 4.31
CA PRO A 55 18.00 0.66 4.86
C PRO A 55 18.51 1.66 3.82
N GLN A 56 18.52 1.28 2.53
CA GLN A 56 18.92 2.13 1.41
C GLN A 56 17.80 3.08 0.94
N TYR A 57 16.62 3.10 1.57
CA TYR A 57 15.54 4.02 1.20
C TYR A 57 16.01 5.48 1.33
N PRO A 58 15.91 6.28 0.26
CA PRO A 58 15.00 6.12 -0.90
C PRO A 58 15.57 5.50 -2.17
N HIS A 59 16.82 5.08 -2.18
CA HIS A 59 17.50 4.57 -3.37
C HIS A 59 17.03 3.18 -3.79
N ARG A 60 16.32 2.47 -2.91
CA ARG A 60 15.66 1.19 -3.21
C ARG A 60 14.18 1.28 -2.86
N PRO A 61 13.30 0.62 -3.63
CA PRO A 61 11.87 0.61 -3.37
C PRO A 61 11.55 -0.14 -2.06
N PRO A 62 10.47 0.24 -1.36
CA PRO A 62 9.92 -0.61 -0.30
C PRO A 62 9.29 -1.87 -0.88
N ARG A 63 9.09 -2.86 -0.03
CA ARG A 63 8.25 -4.03 -0.34
C ARG A 63 6.86 -3.82 0.25
N VAL A 64 5.82 -4.24 -0.46
CA VAL A 64 4.44 -4.22 0.03
C VAL A 64 4.03 -5.65 0.31
N GLN A 65 3.58 -5.93 1.52
CA GLN A 65 3.05 -7.23 1.91
C GLN A 65 1.59 -7.09 2.35
N GLN A 66 0.75 -8.04 1.95
CA GLN A 66 -0.59 -8.14 2.51
C GLN A 66 -0.55 -8.90 3.83
N LEU A 67 -1.07 -8.28 4.89
CA LEU A 67 -1.23 -8.87 6.21
C LEU A 67 -2.63 -9.44 6.42
N ALA A 68 -3.65 -8.75 5.90
CA ALA A 68 -5.03 -9.21 5.94
C ALA A 68 -5.80 -8.69 4.72
N PRO A 69 -6.75 -9.46 4.15
CA PRO A 69 -7.04 -10.85 4.48
C PRO A 69 -5.86 -11.80 4.15
N ASN A 70 -5.89 -13.05 4.61
CA ASN A 70 -4.81 -14.00 4.27
C ASN A 70 -4.87 -14.46 2.81
N ALA A 71 -6.06 -14.40 2.19
CA ALA A 71 -6.24 -14.74 0.79
C ALA A 71 -5.80 -13.57 -0.12
N PRO A 72 -5.03 -13.83 -1.18
CA PRO A 72 -4.64 -12.79 -2.14
C PRO A 72 -5.88 -12.21 -2.81
N LEU A 73 -5.88 -10.89 -3.02
CA LEU A 73 -6.98 -10.19 -3.67
C LEU A 73 -6.83 -10.31 -5.19
N PRO A 74 -7.90 -10.60 -5.94
CA PRO A 74 -7.82 -10.83 -7.39
C PRO A 74 -7.36 -9.60 -8.18
N CYS A 75 -7.41 -8.43 -7.54
CA CYS A 75 -7.07 -7.14 -8.13
C CYS A 75 -5.57 -6.86 -8.19
N TRP A 76 -4.78 -7.55 -7.37
CA TRP A 76 -3.34 -7.37 -7.30
C TRP A 76 -2.59 -8.61 -7.78
N ARG A 77 -1.35 -8.40 -8.21
CA ARG A 77 -0.41 -9.49 -8.46
C ARG A 77 0.41 -9.73 -7.22
N TYR A 78 0.81 -10.98 -7.01
CA TYR A 78 1.56 -11.39 -5.83
C TYR A 78 2.78 -12.22 -6.18
N GLU A 79 3.83 -12.06 -5.37
CA GLU A 79 4.93 -12.98 -5.22
C GLU A 79 4.91 -13.49 -3.77
N GLY A 80 4.33 -14.67 -3.54
CA GLY A 80 4.00 -15.13 -2.19
C GLY A 80 2.93 -14.23 -1.54
N SER A 81 3.24 -13.64 -0.40
CA SER A 81 2.38 -12.64 0.30
C SER A 81 2.66 -11.20 -0.12
N SER A 82 3.67 -10.98 -0.97
CA SER A 82 4.09 -9.63 -1.38
C SER A 82 3.31 -9.15 -2.59
N VAL A 83 2.71 -7.96 -2.49
CA VAL A 83 2.01 -7.31 -3.59
C VAL A 83 3.03 -6.77 -4.58
N THR A 84 2.91 -7.18 -5.83
CA THR A 84 3.79 -6.77 -6.92
C THR A 84 3.20 -5.54 -7.62
N LEU A 85 3.79 -4.38 -7.37
CA LEU A 85 3.44 -3.14 -8.08
C LEU A 85 4.51 -2.83 -9.14
N PRO A 86 4.15 -2.52 -10.40
CA PRO A 86 5.12 -2.17 -11.44
C PRO A 86 6.08 -1.04 -11.03
N ARG A 87 5.58 -0.07 -10.25
CA ARG A 87 6.34 1.06 -9.72
C ARG A 87 7.45 0.66 -8.74
N LEU A 88 7.27 -0.44 -8.02
CA LEU A 88 8.24 -0.95 -7.05
C LEU A 88 9.32 -1.83 -7.67
N SER A 89 9.33 -1.99 -8.99
CA SER A 89 10.44 -2.65 -9.68
C SER A 89 11.67 -1.75 -9.73
N ASP A 90 12.86 -2.36 -9.67
CA ASP A 90 14.15 -1.64 -9.75
C ASP A 90 14.31 -0.78 -11.01
N ARG A 91 13.57 -1.09 -12.08
CA ARG A 91 13.60 -0.33 -13.35
C ARG A 91 12.69 0.89 -13.35
N SER A 92 11.66 0.90 -12.52
CA SER A 92 10.63 1.94 -12.52
C SER A 92 10.70 2.82 -11.27
N TRP A 93 11.29 2.32 -10.19
CA TRP A 93 11.42 3.06 -8.95
C TRP A 93 12.34 4.27 -9.13
N SER A 94 11.93 5.40 -8.58
CA SER A 94 12.74 6.61 -8.49
C SER A 94 12.81 7.09 -7.05
N PRO A 95 13.97 7.56 -6.56
CA PRO A 95 14.11 8.22 -5.26
C PRO A 95 13.31 9.54 -5.12
N ALA A 96 12.60 9.97 -6.16
CA ALA A 96 11.63 11.06 -6.07
C ALA A 96 10.21 10.57 -5.65
N MET A 97 9.93 9.27 -5.78
CA MET A 97 8.65 8.68 -5.40
C MET A 97 8.59 8.44 -3.89
N GLY A 98 7.38 8.48 -3.34
CA GLY A 98 7.14 8.29 -1.91
C GLY A 98 5.90 7.47 -1.60
N LEU A 99 5.55 7.44 -0.31
CA LEU A 99 4.39 6.70 0.20
C LEU A 99 3.08 7.04 -0.53
N ALA A 100 2.86 8.32 -0.84
CA ALA A 100 1.65 8.77 -1.54
C ALA A 100 1.48 8.13 -2.93
N ASP A 101 2.57 7.92 -3.67
CA ASP A 101 2.53 7.27 -4.99
C ASP A 101 2.18 5.78 -4.87
N ILE A 102 2.72 5.12 -3.84
CA ILE A 102 2.46 3.70 -3.58
C ILE A 102 1.01 3.50 -3.17
N VAL A 103 0.51 4.33 -2.24
CA VAL A 103 -0.89 4.29 -1.81
C VAL A 103 -1.83 4.57 -2.98
N ARG A 104 -1.48 5.53 -3.86
CA ARG A 104 -2.26 5.78 -5.08
C ARG A 104 -2.36 4.54 -5.96
N ASP A 105 -1.24 3.87 -6.24
CA ASP A 105 -1.24 2.64 -7.05
C ASP A 105 -2.06 1.53 -6.37
N LEU A 106 -1.97 1.39 -5.04
CA LEU A 106 -2.74 0.41 -4.28
C LEU A 106 -4.24 0.67 -4.30
N VAL A 107 -4.66 1.93 -4.40
CA VAL A 107 -6.07 2.36 -4.45
C VAL A 107 -6.63 2.42 -5.86
N GLN A 108 -5.79 2.52 -6.89
CA GLN A 108 -6.20 2.38 -8.29
C GLN A 108 -6.20 0.92 -8.76
N GLY A 109 -5.36 0.08 -8.16
CA GLY A 109 -5.32 -1.36 -8.35
C GLY A 109 -6.53 -2.18 -7.86
N PRO A 110 -7.40 -1.77 -6.92
CA PRO A 110 -8.65 -2.44 -6.59
C PRO A 110 -9.75 -1.94 -7.55
N PRO A 111 -10.13 -2.70 -8.60
CA PRO A 111 -11.40 -2.47 -9.26
C PRO A 111 -12.52 -2.79 -8.26
N GLU A 112 -13.70 -2.22 -8.49
CA GLU A 112 -14.95 -2.26 -7.71
C GLU A 112 -15.54 -3.67 -7.45
N GLY A 113 -14.72 -4.59 -6.94
CA GLY A 113 -14.92 -6.03 -7.02
C GLY A 113 -14.59 -6.79 -5.74
N LEU A 114 -14.83 -6.19 -4.57
CA LEU A 114 -15.12 -6.97 -3.35
C LEU A 114 -16.54 -7.56 -3.39
N ARG A 115 -17.09 -7.80 -4.60
CA ARG A 115 -18.31 -8.60 -4.76
C ARG A 115 -18.00 -10.03 -4.35
N ALA A 116 -18.70 -10.43 -3.30
CA ALA A 116 -18.81 -11.79 -2.84
C ALA A 116 -19.37 -12.67 -3.97
N GLU A 117 -18.67 -13.77 -4.28
CA GLU A 117 -19.19 -15.01 -4.84
C GLU A 117 -18.26 -16.07 -4.21
N ASP A 118 -18.62 -16.92 -3.25
CA ASP A 118 -19.82 -17.73 -3.06
C ASP A 118 -20.38 -18.28 -4.36
N GLN A 119 -19.62 -19.19 -4.97
CA GLN A 119 -20.16 -20.23 -5.84
C GLN A 119 -19.48 -21.56 -5.49
N ALA A 120 -20.11 -22.30 -4.58
CA ALA A 120 -20.05 -23.75 -4.57
C ALA A 120 -21.02 -24.30 -5.64
N PRO A 121 -20.68 -25.43 -6.24
CA PRO A 121 -21.53 -26.61 -6.03
C PRO A 121 -20.81 -27.75 -5.30
#